data_AF-A0A531MGU1-F1
#
_entry.id   AF-A0A531MGU1-F1
#
_cell.length_a   1.000
_cell.length_b   1.000
_cell.length_c   1.000
_cell.angle_alpha   90.00
_cell.angle_beta   90.00
_cell.angle_gamma   90.00
#
_symmetry.space_group_name_H-M   'P 1'
#
loop_
_entity.id
_entity.type
_entity.pdbx_description
1 polymer ?
#
loop_
_entity_poly.entity_id
_entity_poly.type
_entity_poly.pdbx_seq_one_letter_code
_entity_poly.pdbx_strand_id
1 'polypeptide(L)'
;MTNHCCGPGYASPAEAMRAPREKLLYTIAIYTGTGIQKPDYLCTIDVDPQSPTYSQVISRLQMPGIGDELHHSGWNACSSCHGDASMERKYLIVPGVRSSNLHIVDCGTDPRNPTLFKVIDGAEIKARTNLSAPHTVHCLGSDIIVSMLGDAQGNAPGGYLQLSKEFE
;
A
#
# COMPACT_ATOMS: atom_id res chain seq x y z
N MET A 1 -14.48 -10.93 27.83
CA MET A 1 -14.00 -11.93 26.87
C MET A 1 -14.01 -11.26 25.51
N THR A 2 -12.85 -10.89 24.99
CA THR A 2 -12.72 -10.19 23.71
C THR A 2 -13.05 -11.16 22.59
N ASN A 3 -14.20 -10.93 21.95
CA ASN A 3 -14.77 -11.78 20.91
C ASN A 3 -13.83 -11.73 19.68
N HIS A 4 -12.90 -12.70 19.57
CA HIS A 4 -12.06 -12.89 18.40
C HIS A 4 -12.90 -13.48 17.25
N CYS A 5 -13.98 -12.80 16.84
CA CYS A 5 -14.83 -13.39 15.81
C CYS A 5 -14.19 -13.32 14.43
N CYS A 6 -13.30 -12.35 14.21
CA CYS A 6 -13.12 -11.82 12.88
C CYS A 6 -11.76 -11.15 12.66
N GLY A 7 -11.21 -11.30 11.46
CA GLY A 7 -10.07 -10.55 10.91
C GLY A 7 -10.45 -9.12 10.48
N PRO A 8 -9.61 -8.45 9.67
CA PRO A 8 -9.77 -7.04 9.37
C PRO A 8 -11.00 -6.77 8.48
N GLY A 9 -11.55 -5.57 8.59
CA GLY A 9 -12.67 -5.12 7.77
C GLY A 9 -14.03 -5.61 8.26
N TYR A 10 -14.93 -5.90 7.34
CA TYR A 10 -16.36 -6.07 7.59
C TYR A 10 -16.92 -7.24 6.78
N ALA A 11 -17.94 -7.95 7.30
CA ALA A 11 -18.48 -9.15 6.64
C ALA A 11 -19.26 -8.81 5.36
N SER A 12 -19.75 -7.58 5.23
CA SER A 12 -20.54 -7.14 4.09
C SER A 12 -20.40 -5.64 3.80
N PRO A 13 -20.75 -5.18 2.58
CA PRO A 13 -20.84 -3.75 2.28
C PRO A 13 -21.76 -2.98 3.24
N ALA A 14 -22.88 -3.57 3.65
CA ALA A 14 -23.83 -2.92 4.56
C ALA A 14 -23.25 -2.70 5.97
N GLU A 15 -22.35 -3.57 6.42
CA GLU A 15 -21.58 -3.35 7.66
C GLU A 15 -20.48 -2.31 7.48
N ALA A 16 -19.76 -2.34 6.35
CA ALA A 16 -18.75 -1.34 6.03
C ALA A 16 -19.33 0.08 6.00
N MET A 17 -20.55 0.26 5.47
CA MET A 17 -21.24 1.55 5.46
C MET A 17 -21.66 2.05 6.85
N ARG A 18 -21.80 1.14 7.83
CA ARG A 18 -22.15 1.49 9.22
C ARG A 18 -20.92 1.68 10.11
N ALA A 19 -19.72 1.47 9.56
CA ALA A 19 -18.48 1.59 10.30
C ALA A 19 -18.22 3.04 10.75
N PRO A 20 -17.38 3.24 11.78
CA PRO A 20 -16.89 4.56 12.13
C PRO A 20 -16.23 5.25 10.93
N ARG A 21 -16.41 6.57 10.83
CA ARG A 21 -15.72 7.39 9.83
C ARG A 21 -14.21 7.35 10.04
N GLU A 22 -13.48 7.39 8.95
CA GLU A 22 -12.03 7.50 8.94
C GLU A 22 -11.57 8.79 9.63
N LYS A 23 -10.43 8.71 10.31
CA LYS A 23 -9.78 9.86 10.96
C LYS A 23 -8.46 10.25 10.29
N LEU A 24 -7.94 9.37 9.44
CA LEU A 24 -6.69 9.57 8.70
C LEU A 24 -6.89 9.17 7.24
N LEU A 25 -6.23 9.89 6.34
CA LEU A 25 -6.08 9.50 4.94
C LEU A 25 -4.59 9.34 4.62
N TYR A 26 -4.27 8.30 3.86
CA TYR A 26 -2.96 8.15 3.25
C TYR A 26 -3.08 8.45 1.75
N THR A 27 -2.22 9.32 1.24
CA THR A 27 -2.15 9.61 -0.19
C THR A 27 -0.72 9.76 -0.63
N ILE A 28 -0.44 9.38 -1.86
CA ILE A 28 0.89 9.50 -2.44
C ILE A 28 1.07 10.89 -3.04
N ALA A 29 2.30 11.39 -3.01
CA ALA A 29 2.68 12.61 -3.71
C ALA A 29 3.99 12.35 -4.46
N ILE A 30 4.04 12.81 -5.70
CA ILE A 30 5.16 12.55 -6.61
C ILE A 30 5.87 13.84 -7.01
N TYR A 31 7.20 13.76 -7.10
CA TYR A 31 8.03 14.72 -7.82
C TYR A 31 8.41 14.19 -9.20
N THR A 32 8.26 12.90 -9.47
CA THR A 32 8.50 12.32 -10.79
C THR A 32 7.72 13.08 -11.87
N GLY A 33 8.43 13.55 -12.90
CA GLY A 33 7.86 14.35 -14.00
C GLY A 33 7.81 15.87 -13.74
N THR A 34 8.08 16.34 -12.52
CA THR A 34 8.04 17.79 -12.18
C THR A 34 9.36 18.54 -12.40
N GLY A 35 10.45 17.81 -12.65
CA GLY A 35 11.82 18.35 -12.71
C GLY A 35 12.53 18.47 -11.36
N ILE A 36 11.81 18.32 -10.24
CA ILE A 36 12.38 18.34 -8.89
C ILE A 36 13.06 16.99 -8.59
N GLN A 37 14.34 17.03 -8.20
CA GLN A 37 15.13 15.84 -7.84
C GLN A 37 14.95 15.49 -6.36
N LYS A 38 13.78 14.97 -5.99
CA LYS A 38 13.47 14.51 -4.63
C LYS A 38 12.66 13.21 -4.67
N PRO A 39 12.71 12.39 -3.60
CA PRO A 39 11.88 11.20 -3.50
C PRO A 39 10.40 11.51 -3.50
N ASP A 40 9.64 10.65 -4.17
CA ASP A 40 8.19 10.56 -3.98
C ASP A 40 7.91 10.12 -2.52
N TYR A 41 6.71 10.40 -2.00
CA TYR A 41 6.43 10.19 -0.59
C TYR A 41 4.97 9.86 -0.29
N LEU A 42 4.74 9.17 0.82
CA LEU A 42 3.42 8.94 1.40
C LEU A 42 3.08 10.08 2.37
N CYS A 43 1.95 10.74 2.15
CA CYS A 43 1.36 11.72 3.06
C CYS A 43 0.39 11.05 4.02
N THR A 44 0.45 11.42 5.29
CA THR A 44 -0.62 11.17 6.25
C THR A 44 -1.37 12.46 6.51
N ILE A 45 -2.67 12.47 6.25
CA ILE A 45 -3.55 13.62 6.43
C ILE A 45 -4.50 13.33 7.57
N ASP A 46 -4.61 14.27 8.51
CA ASP A 46 -5.61 14.21 9.56
C ASP A 46 -6.95 14.71 9.05
N VAL A 47 -7.96 13.86 9.07
CA VAL A 47 -9.31 14.15 8.58
C VAL A 47 -10.38 14.04 9.66
N ASP A 48 -9.98 13.95 10.94
CA ASP A 48 -10.93 14.05 12.05
C ASP A 48 -11.32 15.52 12.27
N PRO A 49 -12.60 15.93 12.06
CA PRO A 49 -13.03 17.31 12.25
C PRO A 49 -12.86 17.83 13.69
N GLN A 50 -12.67 16.93 14.67
CA GLN A 50 -12.44 17.28 16.06
C GLN A 50 -10.94 17.45 16.39
N SER A 51 -10.04 17.11 15.47
CA SER A 51 -8.61 17.19 15.67
C SER A 51 -8.11 18.64 15.51
N PRO A 52 -7.15 19.11 16.35
CA PRO A 52 -6.49 20.40 16.16
C PRO A 52 -5.69 20.48 14.85
N THR A 53 -5.37 19.34 14.24
CA THR A 53 -4.66 19.23 12.96
C THR A 53 -5.57 18.85 11.79
N TYR A 54 -6.90 18.98 11.94
CA TYR A 54 -7.86 18.69 10.87
C TYR A 54 -7.49 19.38 9.54
N SER A 55 -7.58 18.63 8.45
CA SER A 55 -7.26 19.08 7.09
C SER A 55 -5.79 19.47 6.87
N GLN A 56 -4.88 18.93 7.68
CA GLN A 56 -3.43 19.14 7.53
C GLN A 56 -2.71 17.84 7.18
N VAL A 57 -1.62 17.97 6.43
CA VAL A 57 -0.65 16.87 6.31
C VAL A 57 0.20 16.83 7.57
N ILE A 58 0.06 15.76 8.35
CA ILE A 58 0.70 15.60 9.66
C ILE A 58 1.99 14.76 9.61
N SER A 59 2.19 13.97 8.55
CA SER A 59 3.44 13.23 8.33
C SER A 59 3.73 13.05 6.83
N ARG A 60 5.02 12.92 6.51
CA ARG A 60 5.55 12.66 5.17
C ARG A 60 6.63 11.59 5.24
N LEU A 61 6.32 10.38 4.81
CA LEU A 61 7.29 9.31 4.66
C LEU A 61 7.88 9.34 3.25
N GLN A 62 9.10 9.85 3.12
CA GLN A 62 9.85 9.84 1.86
C GLN A 62 10.33 8.43 1.52
N MET A 63 10.18 8.02 0.26
CA MET A 63 10.76 6.77 -0.20
C MET A 63 12.30 6.86 -0.26
N PRO A 64 13.03 5.74 -0.21
CA PRO A 64 14.49 5.77 -0.22
C PRO A 64 15.07 6.26 -1.56
N GLY A 65 14.34 6.08 -2.66
CA GLY A 65 14.77 6.37 -4.02
C GLY A 65 14.13 7.62 -4.63
N ILE A 66 14.69 8.06 -5.75
CA ILE A 66 14.12 9.13 -6.60
C ILE A 66 13.63 8.49 -7.90
N GLY A 67 12.45 8.93 -8.38
CA GLY A 67 11.93 8.50 -9.68
C GLY A 67 11.14 7.19 -9.65
N ASP A 68 10.63 6.79 -8.49
CA ASP A 68 9.77 5.61 -8.35
C ASP A 68 8.49 5.73 -9.17
N GLU A 69 7.93 6.94 -9.29
CA GLU A 69 6.58 7.18 -9.81
C GLU A 69 5.56 6.37 -9.00
N LEU A 70 5.40 6.74 -7.73
CA LEU A 70 4.31 6.17 -6.93
C LEU A 70 2.99 6.48 -7.63
N HIS A 71 2.06 5.51 -7.65
CA HIS A 71 0.85 5.68 -8.46
C HIS A 71 -0.43 5.13 -7.84
N HIS A 72 -0.51 3.82 -7.62
CA HIS A 72 -1.59 3.20 -6.85
C HIS A 72 -1.00 2.66 -5.54
N SER A 73 -1.86 2.31 -4.58
CA SER A 73 -1.44 1.63 -3.35
C SER A 73 -2.58 0.78 -2.83
N GLY A 74 -2.25 -0.22 -2.01
CA GLY A 74 -3.24 -1.14 -1.46
C GLY A 74 -2.78 -1.76 -0.14
N TRP A 75 -3.74 -2.21 0.66
CA TRP A 75 -3.47 -2.82 1.96
C TRP A 75 -3.10 -4.30 1.82
N ASN A 76 -2.24 -4.79 2.72
CA ASN A 76 -1.89 -6.21 2.81
C ASN A 76 -3.10 -7.11 3.11
N ALA A 77 -4.07 -6.61 3.88
CA ALA A 77 -5.27 -7.33 4.26
C ALA A 77 -6.48 -6.39 4.32
N CYS A 78 -7.65 -6.93 4.00
CA CYS A 78 -8.91 -6.17 3.98
C CYS A 78 -10.09 -7.08 4.32
N SER A 79 -11.32 -6.65 4.03
CA SER A 79 -12.53 -7.42 4.33
C SER A 79 -12.56 -8.82 3.72
N SER A 80 -11.75 -9.11 2.69
CA SER A 80 -11.56 -10.49 2.18
C SER A 80 -11.01 -11.44 3.25
N CYS A 81 -10.39 -10.92 4.29
CA CYS A 81 -9.81 -11.66 5.41
C CYS A 81 -10.72 -11.61 6.66
N HIS A 82 -11.98 -11.14 6.54
CA HIS A 82 -12.84 -10.94 7.71
C HIS A 82 -13.06 -12.21 8.53
N GLY A 83 -13.04 -13.39 7.91
CA GLY A 83 -13.14 -14.67 8.63
C GLY A 83 -11.83 -15.18 9.25
N ASP A 84 -10.71 -14.46 9.08
CA ASP A 84 -9.39 -14.89 9.52
C ASP A 84 -8.82 -13.94 10.59
N ALA A 85 -9.01 -14.32 11.85
CA ALA A 85 -8.54 -13.54 13.01
C ALA A 85 -7.01 -13.46 13.13
N SER A 86 -6.25 -14.22 12.34
CA SER A 86 -4.78 -14.12 12.32
C SER A 86 -4.26 -12.98 11.42
N MET A 87 -5.13 -12.41 10.59
CA MET A 87 -4.77 -11.35 9.66
C MET A 87 -5.00 -9.97 10.28
N GLU A 88 -4.20 -9.00 9.81
CA GLU A 88 -4.30 -7.61 10.24
C GLU A 88 -4.11 -6.67 9.05
N ARG A 89 -4.97 -5.66 8.92
CA ARG A 89 -4.73 -4.52 8.01
C ARG A 89 -3.71 -3.60 8.64
N LYS A 90 -2.44 -3.84 8.35
CA LYS A 90 -1.30 -3.15 8.97
C LYS A 90 -0.40 -2.47 7.96
N TYR A 91 -0.09 -3.15 6.87
CA TYR A 91 0.89 -2.68 5.91
C TYR A 91 0.23 -2.14 4.64
N LEU A 92 0.68 -0.96 4.20
CA LEU A 92 0.33 -0.38 2.92
C LEU A 92 1.45 -0.69 1.92
N ILE A 93 1.10 -1.34 0.81
CA ILE A 93 2.00 -1.62 -0.29
C ILE A 93 1.91 -0.44 -1.27
N VAL A 94 3.04 0.21 -1.51
CA VAL A 94 3.16 1.40 -2.35
C VAL A 94 4.17 1.12 -3.47
N PRO A 95 3.71 0.65 -4.64
CA PRO A 95 4.56 0.39 -5.78
C PRO A 95 5.12 1.67 -6.42
N GLY A 96 6.36 1.60 -6.91
CA GLY A 96 6.91 2.54 -7.88
C GLY A 96 6.74 2.00 -9.30
N VAL A 97 5.89 2.63 -10.10
CA VAL A 97 5.59 2.17 -11.48
C VAL A 97 6.86 2.19 -12.34
N ARG A 98 7.77 3.15 -12.17
CA ARG A 98 8.98 3.26 -12.99
C ARG A 98 10.13 2.43 -12.47
N SER A 99 10.32 2.38 -11.16
CA SER A 99 11.42 1.62 -10.53
C SER A 99 11.14 0.12 -10.49
N SER A 100 9.87 -0.27 -10.53
CA SER A 100 9.39 -1.62 -10.20
C SER A 100 9.58 -2.04 -8.75
N ASN A 101 10.01 -1.13 -7.86
CA ASN A 101 10.11 -1.40 -6.43
C ASN A 101 8.72 -1.53 -5.80
N LEU A 102 8.60 -2.37 -4.78
CA LEU A 102 7.45 -2.39 -3.88
C LEU A 102 7.87 -1.90 -2.49
N HIS A 103 7.30 -0.80 -2.02
CA HIS A 103 7.55 -0.28 -0.69
C HIS A 103 6.47 -0.78 0.26
N ILE A 104 6.86 -1.52 1.29
CA ILE A 104 5.97 -1.98 2.34
C ILE A 104 6.07 -1.00 3.50
N VAL A 105 4.98 -0.31 3.78
CA VAL A 105 4.90 0.73 4.80
C VAL A 105 4.08 0.22 5.98
N ASP A 106 4.62 0.30 7.19
CA ASP A 106 3.89 0.01 8.43
C ASP A 106 3.04 1.22 8.81
N CYS A 107 1.72 1.09 8.68
CA CYS A 107 0.74 2.07 9.13
C CYS A 107 0.00 1.63 10.40
N GLY A 108 0.24 0.42 10.91
CA GLY A 108 -0.45 -0.10 12.09
C GLY A 108 0.25 0.25 13.40
N THR A 109 1.59 0.32 13.39
CA THR A 109 2.37 0.61 14.60
C THR A 109 2.20 2.05 15.09
N ASP A 110 2.28 3.03 14.18
CA ASP A 110 1.87 4.42 14.41
C ASP A 110 1.13 4.95 13.18
N PRO A 111 -0.22 4.93 13.18
CA PRO A 111 -1.01 5.39 12.05
C PRO A 111 -0.78 6.86 11.68
N ARG A 112 -0.40 7.71 12.64
CA ARG A 112 -0.19 9.15 12.39
C ARG A 112 1.19 9.42 11.79
N ASN A 113 2.15 8.52 11.99
CA ASN A 113 3.50 8.63 11.45
C ASN A 113 4.03 7.28 10.92
N PRO A 114 3.52 6.80 9.78
CA PRO A 114 3.93 5.52 9.19
C PRO A 114 5.43 5.45 8.89
N THR A 115 5.98 4.25 8.92
CA THR A 115 7.41 4.00 8.67
C THR A 115 7.62 2.95 7.58
N LEU A 116 8.76 3.03 6.89
CA LEU A 116 9.12 2.03 5.90
C LEU A 116 9.51 0.73 6.61
N PHE A 117 8.80 -0.36 6.31
CA PHE A 117 9.05 -1.67 6.88
C PHE A 117 10.03 -2.49 6.01
N LYS A 118 9.79 -2.53 4.70
CA LYS A 118 10.58 -3.32 3.75
C LYS A 118 10.53 -2.67 2.36
N VAL A 119 11.57 -2.87 1.57
CA VAL A 119 11.55 -2.64 0.11
C VAL A 119 11.80 -3.97 -0.57
N ILE A 120 10.96 -4.31 -1.53
CA ILE A 120 11.22 -5.40 -2.47
C ILE A 120 11.82 -4.76 -3.72
N ASP A 121 13.05 -5.15 -4.05
CA ASP A 121 13.81 -4.57 -5.15
C ASP A 121 13.17 -4.95 -6.50
N GLY A 122 12.92 -3.94 -7.34
CA GLY A 122 12.39 -4.13 -8.69
C GLY A 122 13.27 -4.99 -9.59
N ALA A 123 14.60 -5.00 -9.38
CA ALA A 123 15.50 -5.90 -10.09
C ALA A 123 15.26 -7.37 -9.71
N GLU A 124 15.00 -7.64 -8.42
CA GLU A 124 14.65 -8.99 -7.95
C GLU A 124 13.32 -9.45 -8.53
N ILE A 125 12.30 -8.58 -8.50
CA ILE A 125 10.97 -8.86 -9.08
C ILE A 125 11.11 -9.22 -10.56
N LYS A 126 11.84 -8.40 -11.33
CA LYS A 126 12.12 -8.64 -12.76
C LYS A 126 12.81 -9.98 -12.99
N ALA A 127 13.85 -10.28 -12.21
CA ALA A 127 14.61 -11.52 -12.35
C ALA A 127 13.77 -12.77 -12.01
N ARG A 128 12.91 -12.70 -10.99
CA ARG A 128 12.12 -13.84 -10.53
C ARG A 128 10.87 -14.09 -11.37
N THR A 129 10.29 -13.04 -11.93
CA THR A 129 8.92 -13.12 -12.50
C THR A 129 8.82 -12.72 -13.95
N ASN A 130 9.89 -12.13 -14.52
CA ASN A 130 9.84 -11.49 -15.83
C ASN A 130 8.74 -10.42 -15.95
N LEU A 131 8.39 -9.74 -14.85
CA LEU A 131 7.39 -8.67 -14.82
C LEU A 131 8.00 -7.35 -14.33
N SER A 132 7.43 -6.23 -14.78
CA SER A 132 7.80 -4.88 -14.34
C SER A 132 6.60 -3.94 -14.30
N ALA A 133 6.85 -2.71 -13.84
CA ALA A 133 5.85 -1.65 -13.74
C ALA A 133 4.59 -2.06 -12.95
N PRO A 134 4.74 -2.31 -11.64
CA PRO A 134 3.63 -2.63 -10.75
C PRO A 134 2.68 -1.45 -10.66
N HIS A 135 1.37 -1.73 -10.70
CA HIS A 135 0.34 -0.71 -10.77
C HIS A 135 -0.71 -0.92 -9.66
N THR A 136 -1.81 -1.61 -9.94
CA THR A 136 -2.88 -1.83 -8.96
C THR A 136 -2.53 -2.92 -7.98
N VAL A 137 -2.76 -2.67 -6.69
CA VAL A 137 -2.57 -3.63 -5.59
C VAL A 137 -3.93 -4.00 -5.01
N HIS A 138 -4.19 -5.29 -4.83
CA HIS A 138 -5.36 -5.80 -4.13
C HIS A 138 -4.99 -6.91 -3.13
N CYS A 139 -5.55 -6.81 -1.93
CA CYS A 139 -5.65 -7.92 -0.97
C CYS A 139 -6.55 -9.02 -1.55
N LEU A 140 -6.12 -10.27 -1.46
CA LEU A 140 -6.81 -11.47 -1.93
C LEU A 140 -6.76 -12.56 -0.86
N GLY A 141 -7.50 -12.38 0.23
CA GLY A 141 -7.50 -13.34 1.34
C GLY A 141 -6.14 -13.39 2.04
N SER A 142 -5.45 -14.53 1.98
CA SER A 142 -4.11 -14.67 2.57
C SER A 142 -2.99 -14.00 1.77
N ASP A 143 -3.25 -13.67 0.50
CA ASP A 143 -2.23 -13.20 -0.44
C ASP A 143 -2.54 -11.80 -0.96
N ILE A 144 -1.59 -11.21 -1.65
CA ILE A 144 -1.71 -9.90 -2.31
C ILE A 144 -1.46 -10.10 -3.80
N ILE A 145 -2.27 -9.46 -4.64
CA ILE A 145 -2.08 -9.46 -6.09
C ILE A 145 -1.75 -8.05 -6.57
N VAL A 146 -0.76 -7.94 -7.45
CA VAL A 146 -0.30 -6.68 -8.05
C VAL A 146 -0.36 -6.82 -9.56
N SER A 147 -1.11 -5.95 -10.25
CA SER A 147 -1.08 -5.89 -11.71
C SER A 147 0.24 -5.30 -12.19
N MET A 148 0.86 -5.90 -13.19
CA MET A 148 2.15 -5.52 -13.77
C MET A 148 1.95 -5.15 -15.23
N LEU A 149 2.40 -3.96 -15.65
CA LEU A 149 2.08 -3.44 -16.99
C LEU A 149 2.85 -4.11 -18.13
N GLY A 150 4.02 -4.67 -17.86
CA GLY A 150 4.87 -5.29 -18.89
C GLY A 150 5.82 -6.35 -18.34
N ASP A 151 6.58 -6.94 -19.26
CA ASP A 151 7.67 -7.86 -18.95
C ASP A 151 8.87 -7.14 -18.30
N ALA A 152 9.93 -7.86 -17.95
CA ALA A 152 11.10 -7.27 -17.31
C ALA A 152 11.85 -6.24 -18.17
N GLN A 153 11.65 -6.26 -19.49
CA GLN A 153 12.24 -5.33 -20.46
C GLN A 153 11.31 -4.16 -20.78
N GLY A 154 10.09 -4.14 -20.23
CA GLY A 154 9.10 -3.09 -20.44
C GLY A 154 8.23 -3.29 -21.68
N ASN A 155 8.21 -4.50 -22.26
CA ASN A 155 7.34 -4.84 -23.39
C ASN A 155 6.07 -5.57 -22.92
N ALA A 156 5.16 -5.81 -23.85
CA ALA A 156 4.04 -6.73 -23.61
C ALA A 156 4.50 -8.19 -23.75
N PRO A 157 3.85 -9.15 -23.06
CA PRO A 157 2.68 -8.97 -22.19
C PRO A 157 3.04 -8.52 -20.77
N GLY A 158 2.11 -7.80 -20.14
CA GLY A 158 2.08 -7.63 -18.68
C GLY A 158 1.46 -8.85 -17.98
N GLY A 159 1.14 -8.72 -16.70
CA GLY A 159 0.59 -9.84 -15.92
C GLY A 159 0.19 -9.48 -14.51
N TYR A 160 0.15 -10.47 -13.64
CA TYR A 160 -0.13 -10.31 -12.22
C TYR A 160 0.97 -10.97 -11.39
N LEU A 161 1.55 -10.19 -10.48
CA LEU A 161 2.45 -10.66 -9.44
C LEU A 161 1.62 -11.05 -8.22
N GLN A 162 1.87 -12.22 -7.66
CA GLN A 162 1.32 -12.64 -6.38
C GLN A 162 2.41 -12.49 -5.31
N LEU A 163 2.05 -11.92 -4.18
CA LEU A 163 2.92 -11.63 -3.06
C LEU A 163 2.33 -12.27 -1.80
N SER A 164 3.14 -13.01 -1.04
CA SER A 164 2.70 -13.62 0.22
C SER A 164 2.46 -12.57 1.30
N LYS A 165 1.80 -12.97 2.41
CA LYS A 165 1.64 -12.09 3.58
C LYS A 165 2.96 -11.74 4.27
N GLU A 166 4.03 -12.50 4.01
CA GLU A 166 5.41 -12.23 4.43
C GLU A 166 6.18 -11.33 3.44
N PHE A 167 5.54 -10.90 2.35
CA PHE A 167 6.11 -10.06 1.31
C PHE A 167 7.30 -10.73 0.58
N GLU A 168 7.10 -11.97 0.13
CA GLU A 168 8.09 -12.79 -0.61
C GLU A 168 7.69 -13.07 -2.07
#